data_AF-A0A2R5L5X9-F1
#
_entry.id   AF-A0A2R5L5X9-F1
#
_cell.length_a   1.000
_cell.length_b   1.000
_cell.length_c   1.000
_cell.angle_alpha   90.00
_cell.angle_beta   90.00
_cell.angle_gamma   90.00
#
_symmetry.space_group_name_H-M   'P 1'
#
loop_
_entity.id
_entity.type
_entity.pdbx_description
1 polymer ?
#
loop_
_entity_poly.entity_id
_entity_poly.type
_entity_poly.pdbx_seq_one_letter_code
_entity_poly.pdbx_strand_id
1 'polypeptide(L)'
;LGFISRVTRGFSDPQCLIRLYRSLVFPKLEYCSVVWNCIGNILASTIENVQRRFIRIYFDRYLGRQYFYEYNRILSHCNLETLVARRKSRDIIFLCKCVHAIFDSQCLIESISFHAPVRTFRQCRAFNVPRLSSLRPLARVQRLYNNEICDIDVFDCTVFY
;
A
#
# COMPACT_ATOMS: atom_id res chain seq x y z
N LEU A 1 -2.95 -1.54 19.35
CA LEU A 1 -3.32 -2.99 19.42
C LEU A 1 -3.77 -3.43 20.80
N GLY A 2 -3.03 -3.15 21.88
CA GLY A 2 -3.40 -3.62 23.23
C GLY A 2 -4.77 -3.14 23.72
N PHE A 3 -5.19 -1.91 23.35
CA PHE A 3 -6.54 -1.41 23.61
C PHE A 3 -7.61 -2.24 22.87
N ILE A 4 -7.51 -2.34 21.54
CA ILE A 4 -8.44 -3.09 20.69
C ILE A 4 -8.58 -4.53 21.20
N SER A 5 -7.46 -5.20 21.48
CA SER A 5 -7.44 -6.56 22.02
C SER A 5 -8.24 -6.68 23.32
N ARG A 6 -8.09 -5.75 24.26
CA ARG A 6 -8.81 -5.80 25.54
C ARG A 6 -10.31 -5.52 25.39
N VAL A 7 -10.67 -4.50 24.62
CA VAL A 7 -12.08 -4.09 24.45
C VAL A 7 -12.88 -5.15 23.69
N THR A 8 -12.27 -5.79 22.70
CA THR A 8 -12.95 -6.80 21.85
C THR A 8 -12.96 -8.21 22.45
N ARG A 9 -12.50 -8.39 23.70
CA ARG A 9 -12.37 -9.73 24.31
C ARG A 9 -13.72 -10.45 24.43
N GLY A 10 -14.81 -9.70 24.63
CA GLY A 10 -16.17 -10.25 24.72
C GLY A 10 -16.92 -10.32 23.40
N PHE A 11 -16.31 -9.95 22.27
CA PHE A 11 -17.00 -9.93 20.99
C PHE A 11 -16.91 -11.29 20.29
N SER A 12 -18.07 -11.91 20.06
CA SER A 12 -18.17 -13.17 19.32
C SER A 12 -17.95 -12.99 17.81
N ASP A 13 -18.27 -11.81 17.27
CA ASP A 13 -18.11 -11.53 15.83
C ASP A 13 -16.66 -11.13 15.47
N PRO A 14 -15.95 -11.93 14.64
CA PRO A 14 -14.61 -11.60 14.16
C PRO A 14 -14.56 -10.32 13.31
N GLN A 15 -15.65 -9.96 12.62
CA GLN A 15 -15.67 -8.79 11.75
C GLN A 15 -15.55 -7.48 12.52
N CYS A 16 -16.11 -7.41 13.73
CA CYS A 16 -15.94 -6.25 14.61
C CYS A 16 -14.46 -5.97 14.92
N LEU A 17 -13.68 -7.01 15.22
CA LEU A 17 -12.24 -6.88 15.47
C LEU A 17 -11.50 -6.35 14.23
N ILE A 18 -11.83 -6.86 13.04
CA ILE A 18 -11.25 -6.40 11.77
C ILE A 18 -11.62 -4.94 11.50
N ARG A 19 -12.87 -4.54 11.69
CA ARG A 19 -13.34 -3.16 11.51
C ARG A 19 -12.61 -2.19 12.41
N LEU A 20 -12.45 -2.52 13.70
CA LEU A 20 -11.71 -1.70 14.66
C LEU A 20 -10.22 -1.58 14.31
N TYR A 21 -9.62 -2.65 13.80
CA TYR A 21 -8.25 -2.59 13.30
C TYR A 21 -8.13 -1.65 12.09
N ARG A 22 -9.04 -1.76 11.13
CA ARG A 22 -9.09 -0.91 9.93
C ARG A 22 -9.34 0.56 10.28
N SER A 23 -10.15 0.88 11.29
CA SER A 23 -10.45 2.28 11.63
C SER A 23 -9.40 2.94 12.53
N LEU A 24 -8.74 2.18 13.41
CA LEU A 24 -7.84 2.76 14.43
C LEU A 24 -6.36 2.58 14.12
N VAL A 25 -5.98 1.51 13.42
CA VAL A 25 -4.58 1.15 13.20
C VAL A 25 -4.12 1.53 11.80
N PHE A 26 -4.88 1.16 10.76
CA PHE A 26 -4.51 1.47 9.38
C PHE A 26 -4.28 2.96 9.12
N PRO A 27 -5.12 3.91 9.58
CA PRO A 27 -4.84 5.32 9.35
C PRO A 27 -3.50 5.75 9.94
N LYS A 28 -3.11 5.22 11.10
CA LYS A 28 -1.83 5.55 11.73
C LYS A 28 -0.62 4.95 10.99
N LEU A 29 -0.78 3.73 10.47
CA LEU A 29 0.30 3.03 9.75
C LEU A 29 0.46 3.48 8.31
N GLU A 30 -0.59 4.02 7.71
CA GLU A 30 -0.65 4.31 6.28
C GLU A 30 -0.72 5.81 6.00
N TYR A 31 -0.84 6.64 7.05
CA TYR A 31 -0.75 8.09 6.92
C TYR A 31 0.58 8.48 6.28
N CYS A 32 0.49 9.30 5.23
CA CYS A 32 1.64 9.76 4.45
C CYS A 32 2.58 8.64 3.97
N SER A 33 2.08 7.42 3.75
CA SER A 33 2.92 6.29 3.31
C SER A 33 3.77 6.64 2.10
N VAL A 34 3.23 7.41 1.16
CA VAL A 34 3.93 7.87 -0.03
C VAL A 34 5.24 8.61 0.31
N VAL A 35 5.23 9.43 1.37
CA VAL A 35 6.38 10.26 1.77
C VAL A 35 7.48 9.42 2.40
N TRP A 36 7.14 8.50 3.30
CA TRP A 36 8.14 7.74 4.07
C TRP A 36 8.40 6.32 3.55
N ASN A 37 7.70 5.80 2.55
CA ASN A 37 7.92 4.45 2.01
C ASN A 37 9.26 4.27 1.26
N CYS A 38 10.23 5.15 1.49
CA CYS A 38 11.65 5.04 1.15
C CYS A 38 12.48 4.38 2.27
N ILE A 39 11.81 3.80 3.27
CA ILE A 39 12.45 3.09 4.39
C ILE A 39 13.08 1.76 3.96
N GLY A 40 14.11 1.34 4.69
CA GLY A 40 14.73 0.02 4.50
C GLY A 40 13.84 -1.15 4.90
N ASN A 41 14.19 -2.35 4.43
CA ASN A 41 13.45 -3.59 4.66
C ASN A 41 13.20 -3.90 6.15
N ILE A 42 14.13 -3.51 7.03
CA ILE A 42 14.02 -3.70 8.48
C ILE A 42 12.81 -2.93 9.02
N LEU A 43 12.73 -1.62 8.72
CA LEU A 43 11.62 -0.77 9.15
C LEU A 43 10.31 -1.16 8.47
N ALA A 44 10.36 -1.58 7.19
CA ALA A 44 9.18 -2.12 6.52
C ALA A 44 8.65 -3.38 7.23
N SER A 45 9.56 -4.23 7.73
CA SER A 45 9.22 -5.44 8.50
C SER A 45 8.69 -5.13 9.89
N THR A 46 9.20 -4.08 10.57
CA THR A 46 8.65 -3.66 11.88
C THR A 46 7.22 -3.14 11.75
N ILE A 47 6.91 -2.43 10.66
CA ILE A 47 5.54 -2.02 10.33
C ILE A 47 4.67 -3.26 10.07
N GLU A 48 5.15 -4.21 9.25
CA GLU A 48 4.43 -5.47 8.98
C GLU A 48 4.19 -6.29 10.25
N ASN A 49 5.11 -6.25 11.23
CA ASN A 49 4.95 -6.93 12.51
C ASN A 49 3.74 -6.42 13.32
N VAL A 50 3.31 -5.17 13.13
CA VAL A 50 2.06 -4.67 13.73
C VAL A 50 0.87 -5.46 13.19
N GLN A 51 0.82 -5.69 11.87
CA GLN A 51 -0.23 -6.49 11.25
C GLN A 51 -0.11 -7.97 11.62
N ARG A 52 1.10 -8.55 11.64
CA ARG A 52 1.30 -9.94 12.10
C ARG A 52 0.80 -10.15 13.52
N ARG A 53 1.06 -9.19 14.42
CA ARG A 53 0.55 -9.25 15.80
C ARG A 53 -0.97 -9.19 15.84
N PHE A 54 -1.60 -8.38 14.99
CA PHE A 54 -3.05 -8.37 14.86
C PHE A 54 -3.60 -9.72 14.38
N ILE A 55 -3.01 -10.28 13.31
CA ILE A 55 -3.40 -11.58 12.76
C ILE A 55 -3.20 -12.71 13.77
N ARG A 56 -2.15 -12.65 14.60
CA ARG A 56 -1.96 -13.60 15.70
C ARG A 56 -3.11 -13.54 16.72
N ILE A 57 -3.50 -12.33 17.15
CA ILE A 57 -4.63 -12.15 18.06
C ILE A 57 -5.93 -12.66 17.44
N TYR A 58 -6.16 -12.41 16.15
CA TYR A 58 -7.32 -12.92 15.42
C TYR A 58 -7.32 -14.45 15.38
N PHE A 59 -6.20 -15.04 14.99
CA PHE A 59 -6.03 -16.49 14.91
C PHE A 59 -6.28 -17.16 16.25
N ASP A 60 -5.65 -16.69 17.33
CA ASP A 60 -5.76 -17.28 18.67
C ASP A 60 -7.20 -17.24 19.20
N ARG A 61 -8.02 -16.27 18.77
CA ARG A 61 -9.40 -16.11 19.23
C ARG A 61 -10.43 -16.88 18.42
N TYR A 62 -10.28 -16.89 17.10
CA TYR A 62 -11.35 -17.33 16.19
C TYR A 62 -10.99 -18.59 15.39
N LEU A 63 -9.72 -18.91 15.20
CA LEU A 63 -9.27 -20.01 14.32
C LEU A 63 -8.46 -21.10 15.03
N GLY A 64 -7.70 -20.74 16.08
CA GLY A 64 -6.50 -21.45 16.54
C GLY A 64 -6.65 -22.89 17.02
N ARG A 65 -7.88 -23.44 17.03
CA ARG A 65 -8.15 -24.85 17.34
C ARG A 65 -8.33 -25.74 16.10
N GLN A 66 -8.58 -25.15 14.92
CA GLN A 66 -8.96 -25.89 13.71
C GLN A 66 -7.93 -25.81 12.57
N TYR A 67 -7.00 -24.85 12.61
CA TYR A 67 -6.12 -24.56 11.48
C TYR A 67 -4.66 -24.36 11.90
N PHE A 68 -3.72 -24.62 10.98
CA PHE A 68 -2.32 -24.24 11.13
C PHE A 68 -2.15 -22.72 10.93
N TYR A 69 -1.21 -22.12 11.67
CA TYR A 69 -0.92 -20.70 11.55
C TYR A 69 -0.15 -20.41 10.25
N GLU A 70 -0.81 -19.77 9.30
CA GLU A 70 -0.20 -19.29 8.06
C GLU A 70 -0.62 -17.85 7.77
N TYR A 71 0.33 -16.91 7.79
CA TYR A 71 0.05 -15.47 7.76
C TYR A 71 -0.76 -15.03 6.53
N ASN A 72 -0.30 -15.38 5.33
CA ASN A 72 -0.94 -14.96 4.08
C ASN A 72 -2.34 -15.57 3.93
N ARG A 73 -2.52 -16.83 4.33
CA ARG A 73 -3.82 -17.50 4.30
C ARG A 73 -4.82 -16.83 5.23
N ILE A 74 -4.43 -16.51 6.46
CA ILE A 74 -5.31 -15.84 7.43
C ILE A 74 -5.62 -14.41 6.98
N LEU A 75 -4.66 -13.71 6.38
CA LEU A 75 -4.88 -12.40 5.77
C LEU A 75 -5.99 -12.46 4.72
N SER A 76 -5.92 -13.42 3.79
CA SER A 76 -6.96 -13.62 2.77
C SER A 76 -8.32 -13.92 3.39
N HIS A 77 -8.38 -14.73 4.45
CA HIS A 77 -9.65 -14.99 5.18
C HIS A 77 -10.23 -13.72 5.82
N CYS A 78 -9.38 -12.76 6.20
CA CYS A 78 -9.81 -11.50 6.79
C CYS A 78 -10.13 -10.42 5.72
N ASN A 79 -10.00 -10.72 4.43
CA ASN A 79 -10.02 -9.73 3.35
C ASN A 79 -9.03 -8.57 3.61
N LEU A 80 -7.82 -8.93 4.03
CA LEU A 80 -6.72 -8.00 4.28
C LEU A 80 -5.53 -8.35 3.38
N GLU A 81 -4.86 -7.32 2.89
CA GLU A 81 -3.61 -7.42 2.15
C GLU A 81 -2.42 -7.15 3.08
N THR A 82 -1.21 -7.55 2.68
CA THR A 82 0.02 -7.17 3.38
C THR A 82 0.17 -5.65 3.43
N LEU A 83 0.80 -5.09 4.49
CA LEU A 83 0.99 -3.64 4.53
C LEU A 83 1.93 -3.17 3.42
N VAL A 84 2.87 -4.03 2.98
CA VAL A 84 3.70 -3.76 1.81
C VAL A 84 2.84 -3.53 0.57
N ALA A 85 1.95 -4.46 0.23
CA ALA A 85 1.06 -4.33 -0.92
C ALA A 85 0.21 -3.05 -0.82
N ARG A 86 -0.37 -2.79 0.35
CA ARG A 86 -1.20 -1.60 0.58
C ARG A 86 -0.45 -0.28 0.44
N ARG A 87 0.85 -0.24 0.77
CA ARG A 87 1.70 0.94 0.53
C ARG A 87 1.98 1.14 -0.96
N LYS A 88 2.26 0.05 -1.69
CA LYS A 88 2.40 0.10 -3.15
C LYS A 88 1.13 0.61 -3.82
N SER A 89 -0.05 0.09 -3.44
CA SER A 89 -1.34 0.57 -3.96
C SER A 89 -1.54 2.07 -3.72
N ARG A 90 -1.16 2.57 -2.54
CA ARG A 90 -1.23 4.01 -2.24
C ARG A 90 -0.27 4.86 -3.04
N ASP A 91 0.94 4.34 -3.28
CA ASP A 91 1.92 5.01 -4.13
C ASP A 91 1.34 5.20 -5.54
N ILE A 92 0.75 4.16 -6.11
CA ILE A 92 0.15 4.19 -7.44
C ILE A 92 -1.04 5.15 -7.48
N ILE A 93 -1.98 5.03 -6.53
CA ILE A 93 -3.13 5.93 -6.43
C ILE A 93 -2.68 7.38 -6.32
N PHE A 94 -1.62 7.66 -5.57
CA PHE A 94 -1.07 9.01 -5.46
C PHE A 94 -0.50 9.50 -6.80
N LEU A 95 0.25 8.66 -7.52
CA LEU A 95 0.77 9.01 -8.85
C LEU A 95 -0.36 9.33 -9.83
N CYS A 96 -1.37 8.47 -9.91
CA CYS A 96 -2.51 8.73 -10.80
C CYS A 96 -3.19 10.06 -10.43
N LYS A 97 -3.40 10.33 -9.13
CA LYS A 97 -3.96 11.60 -8.70
C LYS A 97 -3.11 12.80 -9.09
N CYS A 98 -1.78 12.68 -9.07
CA CYS A 98 -0.89 13.72 -9.55
C CYS A 98 -0.96 13.88 -11.08
N VAL A 99 -1.02 12.80 -11.84
CA VAL A 99 -1.09 12.81 -13.32
C VAL A 99 -2.41 13.44 -13.80
N HIS A 100 -3.53 13.13 -13.15
CA HIS A 100 -4.83 13.72 -13.46
C HIS A 100 -5.05 15.11 -12.84
N ALA A 101 -3.99 15.73 -12.30
CA ALA A 101 -4.05 17.06 -11.67
C ALA A 101 -5.16 17.22 -10.62
N ILE A 102 -5.47 16.14 -9.86
CA ILE A 102 -6.43 16.21 -8.75
C ILE A 102 -5.86 17.07 -7.59
N PHE A 103 -4.53 17.22 -7.54
CA PHE A 103 -3.86 18.08 -6.58
C PHE A 103 -3.36 19.38 -7.24
N ASP A 104 -3.77 20.52 -6.70
CA ASP A 104 -3.31 21.85 -7.11
C ASP A 104 -1.93 22.17 -6.52
N SER A 105 -0.90 21.47 -7.00
CA SER A 105 0.48 21.74 -6.60
C SER A 105 1.43 21.65 -7.77
N GLN A 106 1.86 22.83 -8.24
CA GLN A 106 2.77 22.98 -9.36
C GLN A 106 4.09 22.20 -9.16
N CYS A 107 4.64 22.24 -7.94
CA CYS A 107 5.89 21.56 -7.62
C CYS A 107 5.82 20.02 -7.73
N LEU A 108 4.65 19.41 -7.47
CA LEU A 108 4.49 17.96 -7.65
C LEU A 108 4.44 17.61 -9.13
N ILE A 109 3.71 18.39 -9.92
CA ILE A 109 3.57 18.17 -11.37
C ILE A 109 4.93 18.31 -12.07
N GLU A 110 5.69 19.36 -11.74
CA GLU A 110 7.03 19.60 -12.29
C GLU A 110 8.03 18.49 -11.96
N SER A 111 7.84 17.79 -10.84
CA SER A 111 8.72 16.69 -10.43
C SER A 111 8.43 15.36 -11.13
N ILE A 112 7.33 15.26 -11.86
CA ILE A 112 6.97 14.08 -12.66
C ILE A 112 7.68 14.17 -14.00
N SER A 113 8.50 13.17 -14.29
CA SER A 113 9.32 13.10 -15.49
C SER A 113 8.64 12.17 -16.49
N PHE A 114 7.78 12.71 -17.35
CA PHE A 114 7.14 11.94 -18.40
C PHE A 114 8.16 11.44 -19.42
N HIS A 115 7.99 10.21 -19.88
CA HIS A 115 8.75 9.67 -20.99
C HIS A 115 7.85 9.65 -22.23
N ALA A 116 8.15 10.53 -23.20
CA ALA A 116 7.50 10.57 -24.50
C ALA A 116 8.44 9.99 -25.56
N PRO A 117 8.35 8.68 -25.88
CA PRO A 117 9.24 8.07 -26.86
C PRO A 117 8.87 8.52 -28.29
N VAL A 118 9.89 8.81 -29.10
CA VAL A 118 9.73 9.17 -30.52
C VAL A 118 9.30 7.95 -31.37
N ARG A 119 9.53 6.73 -30.88
CA ARG A 119 9.18 5.46 -31.53
C ARG A 119 8.53 4.53 -30.51
N THR A 120 7.41 3.91 -30.88
CA THR A 120 6.72 2.93 -30.06
C THR A 120 7.51 1.62 -29.99
N PHE A 121 7.97 1.26 -28.80
CA PHE A 121 8.58 -0.04 -28.49
C PHE A 121 7.61 -0.88 -27.67
N ARG A 122 7.79 -2.21 -27.68
CA ARG A 122 6.94 -3.14 -26.88
C ARG A 122 6.99 -2.89 -25.37
N GLN A 123 8.00 -2.15 -24.88
CA GLN A 123 8.13 -1.72 -23.49
C GLN A 123 7.95 -0.20 -23.41
N CYS A 124 6.72 0.26 -23.29
CA CYS A 124 6.42 1.68 -23.09
C CYS A 124 6.56 2.02 -21.61
N ARG A 125 7.72 2.56 -21.22
CA ARG A 125 7.86 3.20 -19.89
C ARG A 125 7.13 4.53 -19.94
N ALA A 126 6.19 4.77 -19.04
CA ALA A 126 5.48 6.05 -18.97
C ALA A 126 6.36 7.18 -18.39
N PHE A 127 7.34 6.85 -17.55
CA PHE A 127 8.16 7.84 -16.84
C PHE A 127 9.66 7.66 -17.04
N ASN A 128 10.40 8.77 -17.12
CA ASN A 128 11.85 8.82 -17.20
C ASN A 128 12.47 9.12 -15.82
N VAL A 129 12.72 8.07 -15.03
CA VAL A 129 13.21 8.23 -13.66
C VAL A 129 14.74 8.08 -13.58
N PRO A 130 15.49 9.09 -13.10
CA PRO A 130 16.94 8.97 -12.92
C PRO A 130 17.30 7.93 -11.85
N ARG A 131 18.32 7.11 -12.08
CA ARG A 131 18.67 5.96 -11.23
C ARG A 131 18.93 6.33 -9.76
N LEU A 132 19.58 7.47 -9.52
CA LEU A 132 19.98 7.94 -8.18
C LEU A 132 18.84 8.57 -7.36
N SER A 133 17.66 8.79 -7.95
CA SER A 133 16.55 9.50 -7.29
C SER A 133 15.60 8.58 -6.50
N SER A 134 15.95 7.31 -6.30
CA SER A 134 15.06 6.28 -5.71
C SER A 134 14.50 6.59 -4.32
N LEU A 135 15.14 7.51 -3.60
CA LEU A 135 14.76 7.91 -2.25
C LEU A 135 13.77 9.07 -2.23
N ARG A 136 13.55 9.75 -3.37
CA ARG A 136 12.50 10.76 -3.48
C ARG A 136 11.15 10.06 -3.68
N PRO A 137 10.11 10.44 -2.92
CA PRO A 137 8.78 9.83 -3.01
C PRO A 137 8.28 9.67 -4.45
N LEU A 138 8.28 10.76 -5.22
CA LEU A 138 7.75 10.77 -6.60
C LEU A 138 8.59 9.95 -7.57
N ALA A 139 9.91 9.98 -7.46
CA ALA A 139 10.79 9.16 -8.30
C ALA A 139 10.63 7.67 -7.98
N ARG A 140 10.51 7.32 -6.70
CA ARG A 140 10.24 5.95 -6.24
C ARG A 140 8.92 5.43 -6.82
N VAL A 141 7.87 6.24 -6.76
CA VAL A 141 6.53 5.88 -7.24
C VAL A 141 6.51 5.71 -8.76
N GLN A 142 7.09 6.66 -9.51
CA GLN A 142 7.21 6.54 -10.98
C GLN A 142 7.99 5.29 -11.40
N ARG A 143 9.02 4.91 -10.64
CA ARG A 143 9.80 3.69 -10.89
C ARG A 143 9.01 2.43 -10.58
N LEU A 144 8.25 2.43 -9.48
CA LEU A 144 7.37 1.33 -9.12
C LEU A 144 6.38 1.05 -10.26
N TYR A 145 5.76 2.10 -10.80
CA TYR A 145 4.86 1.99 -11.95
C TYR A 145 5.56 1.34 -13.15
N ASN A 146 6.68 1.89 -13.60
CA ASN A 146 7.43 1.36 -14.75
C ASN A 146 7.88 -0.10 -14.62
N ASN A 147 8.05 -0.61 -13.40
CA ASN A 147 8.59 -1.95 -13.15
C ASN A 147 7.51 -3.00 -12.89
N GLU A 148 6.43 -2.64 -12.18
CA GLU A 148 5.42 -3.59 -11.70
C GLU A 148 4.08 -3.45 -12.41
N ILE A 149 3.85 -2.38 -13.17
CA ILE A 149 2.54 -2.04 -13.75
C ILE A 149 2.73 -1.65 -15.20
N CYS A 150 2.63 -2.64 -16.09
CA CYS A 150 2.60 -2.42 -17.53
C CYS A 150 1.17 -2.50 -18.10
N ASP A 151 0.22 -3.06 -17.33
CA ASP A 151 -1.12 -3.41 -17.84
C ASP A 151 -2.19 -2.36 -17.54
N ILE A 152 -1.92 -1.42 -16.64
CA ILE A 152 -2.85 -0.33 -16.28
C ILE A 152 -2.31 0.94 -16.90
N ASP A 153 -3.09 1.58 -17.78
CA ASP A 153 -2.73 2.89 -18.32
C ASP A 153 -3.06 4.00 -17.30
N VAL A 154 -2.03 4.66 -16.79
CA VAL A 154 -2.14 5.79 -15.85
C VAL A 154 -2.75 7.05 -16.49
N PHE A 155 -2.81 7.13 -17.81
CA PHE A 155 -3.39 8.26 -18.54
C PHE A 155 -4.87 8.07 -18.87
N ASP A 156 -5.37 6.83 -18.80
CA ASP A 156 -6.78 6.54 -19.04
C ASP A 156 -7.65 7.04 -17.88
N CYS A 157 -8.54 7.99 -18.18
CA CYS A 157 -9.40 8.65 -17.19
C CYS A 157 -10.57 7.77 -16.69
N THR A 158 -10.70 6.54 -17.21
CA THR A 158 -11.83 5.64 -16.90
C THR A 158 -11.68 4.88 -15.59
N VAL A 159 -10.50 4.92 -14.96
CA VAL A 159 -10.20 4.14 -13.73
C VAL A 159 -10.75 4.80 -12.45
N PHE A 160 -11.39 5.97 -12.54
CA PHE A 160 -11.83 6.77 -11.39
C PHE A 160 -13.34 6.84 -11.14
N TYR A 161 -14.13 5.88 -11.63
CA TYR A 161 -15.53 5.69 -11.23
C TYR A 161 -15.75 4.36 -10.50
#